data_AF-A0A3M2CW31-F1
#
_entry.id   AF-A0A3M2CW31-F1
#
_cell.length_a   1.000
_cell.length_b   1.000
_cell.length_c   1.000
_cell.angle_alpha   90.00
_cell.angle_beta   90.00
_cell.angle_gamma   90.00
#
_symmetry.space_group_name_H-M   'P 1'
#
loop_
_entity.id
_entity.type
_entity.pdbx_description
1 polymer ?
#
loop_
_entity_poly.entity_id
_entity_poly.type
_entity_poly.pdbx_seq_one_letter_code
_entity_poly.pdbx_strand_id
1 'polypeptide(L)'
;MHESALLAHIAARSIGLVAGGGWSVVNGPGDDCAVVRTASGETVLLTVDQLVAGRHFDADTDLDLIARKAVARSVSDIAAMGGIPAWGLATGALPKGYAHGDALFDAMARWAKQWSCPLVGGDIASHGSSDHPLMLTVAVGGSMPNGVAPVLRSGARPGDTLWLTGPIGDSFHSGRHLTFEPRIAIGQAAARAGATAMIDLSDGLGRDSDRIARASGVCVEIDAATIPLHPGVSDWRAGVSDGEDYELLIAGPADLNARVSGLLGPIGRAVEPSDSPGAWIIADGQRHDASAMGWDH
;
A
#
# COMPACT_ATOMS: atom_id res chain seq x y z
N MET A 1 18.49 -12.13 7.12
CA MET A 1 18.27 -10.68 7.21
C MET A 1 16.79 -10.50 6.99
N HIS A 2 16.05 -9.97 7.96
CA HIS A 2 14.62 -9.69 7.79
C HIS A 2 14.47 -8.42 6.96
N GLU A 3 13.53 -8.41 6.01
CA GLU A 3 13.25 -7.25 5.15
C GLU A 3 13.01 -5.98 5.97
N SER A 4 12.17 -6.08 7.01
CA SER A 4 11.87 -5.00 7.95
C SER A 4 13.12 -4.32 8.55
N ALA A 5 14.17 -5.10 8.87
CA ALA A 5 15.41 -4.57 9.41
C ALA A 5 16.23 -3.81 8.35
N LEU A 6 16.23 -4.28 7.09
CA LEU A 6 16.89 -3.61 5.99
C LEU A 6 16.17 -2.29 5.63
N LEU A 7 14.83 -2.31 5.61
CA LEU A 7 14.02 -1.11 5.37
C LEU A 7 14.24 -0.05 6.46
N ALA A 8 14.26 -0.45 7.73
CA ALA A 8 14.57 0.45 8.83
C ALA A 8 15.97 1.08 8.69
N HIS A 9 16.97 0.29 8.28
CA HIS A 9 18.31 0.81 8.00
C HIS A 9 18.31 1.82 6.84
N ILE A 10 17.59 1.53 5.75
CA ILE A 10 17.46 2.43 4.60
C ILE A 10 16.75 3.73 4.98
N ALA A 11 15.65 3.66 5.74
CA ALA A 11 14.92 4.84 6.19
C ALA A 11 15.80 5.73 7.08
N ALA A 12 16.50 5.15 8.05
CA ALA A 12 17.37 5.89 8.96
C ALA A 12 18.50 6.66 8.25
N ARG A 13 19.14 6.06 7.24
CA ARG A 13 20.18 6.75 6.45
C ARG A 13 19.64 7.80 5.47
N SER A 14 18.33 7.79 5.23
CA SER A 14 17.65 8.68 4.28
C SER A 14 16.98 9.87 4.96
N ILE A 15 17.18 10.06 6.27
CA ILE A 15 16.73 11.26 7.00
C ILE A 15 17.53 12.48 6.50
N GLY A 16 16.82 13.57 6.19
CA GLY A 16 17.44 14.85 5.81
C GLY A 16 18.07 14.87 4.41
N LEU A 17 17.63 13.98 3.51
CA LEU A 17 18.08 13.99 2.12
C LEU A 17 17.84 15.35 1.45
N VAL A 18 18.86 15.83 0.75
CA VAL A 18 18.79 17.07 -0.04
C VAL A 18 18.75 16.69 -1.52
N ALA A 19 17.70 17.13 -2.21
CA ALA A 19 17.60 16.95 -3.65
C ALA A 19 18.29 18.11 -4.40
N GLY A 20 18.85 17.80 -5.58
CA GLY A 20 19.46 18.79 -6.47
C GLY A 20 18.45 19.54 -7.34
N GLY A 21 18.91 20.56 -8.07
CA GLY A 21 18.11 21.20 -9.11
C GLY A 21 16.88 21.98 -8.63
N GLY A 22 16.87 22.43 -7.38
CA GLY A 22 15.75 23.18 -6.78
C GLY A 22 14.60 22.30 -6.28
N TRP A 23 14.73 20.98 -6.35
CA TRP A 23 13.78 20.05 -5.74
C TRP A 23 14.05 19.92 -4.25
N SER A 24 13.04 19.46 -3.50
CA SER A 24 13.22 19.05 -2.11
C SER A 24 12.59 17.69 -1.84
N VAL A 25 13.18 16.95 -0.90
CA VAL A 25 12.59 15.72 -0.36
C VAL A 25 11.72 16.14 0.83
N VAL A 26 10.40 15.95 0.71
CA VAL A 26 9.43 16.26 1.76
C VAL A 26 9.25 15.07 2.69
N ASN A 27 9.17 13.86 2.11
CA ASN A 27 9.10 12.60 2.84
C ASN A 27 9.92 11.54 2.11
N GLY A 28 10.82 10.88 2.84
CA GLY A 28 11.72 9.84 2.31
C GLY A 28 11.15 8.43 2.45
N PRO A 29 12.01 7.39 2.44
CA PRO A 29 11.60 6.02 2.71
C PRO A 29 10.94 5.86 4.09
N GLY A 30 9.90 5.02 4.17
CA GLY A 30 9.15 4.75 5.42
C GLY A 30 7.63 4.90 5.29
N ASP A 31 7.16 5.42 4.16
CA ASP A 31 5.75 5.63 3.81
C ASP A 31 5.42 4.91 2.49
N ASP A 32 4.16 4.91 2.07
CA ASP A 32 3.72 4.23 0.83
C ASP A 32 4.30 4.89 -0.42
N CYS A 33 4.55 6.20 -0.36
CA CYS A 33 5.28 6.93 -1.37
C CYS A 33 6.37 7.80 -0.76
N ALA A 34 7.48 7.93 -1.48
CA ALA A 34 8.33 9.10 -1.31
C ALA A 34 7.56 10.35 -1.79
N VAL A 35 7.72 11.46 -1.07
CA VAL A 35 7.13 12.75 -1.41
C VAL A 35 8.25 13.72 -1.72
N VAL A 36 8.27 14.25 -2.94
CA VAL A 36 9.20 15.31 -3.34
C VAL A 36 8.42 16.54 -3.77
N ARG A 37 9.08 17.70 -3.72
CA ARG A 37 8.53 18.96 -4.22
C ARG A 37 9.39 19.49 -5.35
N THR A 38 8.74 19.88 -6.45
CA THR A 38 9.42 20.52 -7.58
C THR A 38 9.90 21.92 -7.20
N ALA A 39 10.78 22.50 -8.03
CA ALA A 39 11.22 23.89 -7.87
C ALA A 39 10.05 24.91 -7.95
N SER A 40 8.96 24.56 -8.65
CA SER A 40 7.72 25.36 -8.72
C SER A 40 6.81 25.18 -7.50
N GLY A 41 7.15 24.29 -6.57
CA GLY A 41 6.38 24.03 -5.35
C GLY A 41 5.33 22.91 -5.46
N GLU A 42 5.27 22.19 -6.58
CA GLU A 42 4.30 21.12 -6.81
C GLU A 42 4.73 19.84 -6.07
N THR A 43 3.78 19.17 -5.43
CA THR A 43 4.02 17.90 -4.75
C THR A 43 3.95 16.74 -5.74
N VAL A 44 4.98 15.89 -5.73
CA VAL A 44 5.07 14.66 -6.53
C VAL A 44 5.20 13.48 -5.59
N LEU A 45 4.37 12.46 -5.81
CA LEU A 45 4.42 11.17 -5.14
C LEU A 45 5.17 10.18 -6.02
N LEU A 46 6.04 9.37 -5.42
CA LEU A 46 6.86 8.39 -6.12
C LEU A 46 6.84 7.07 -5.36
N THR A 47 6.48 5.98 -6.04
CA THR A 47 6.56 4.62 -5.50
C THR A 47 7.08 3.63 -6.55
N VAL A 48 7.50 2.46 -6.08
CA VAL A 48 7.93 1.33 -6.90
C VAL A 48 7.60 0.00 -6.22
N ASP A 49 6.90 -0.89 -6.93
CA ASP A 49 6.66 -2.27 -6.51
C ASP A 49 7.35 -3.28 -7.41
N GLN A 50 7.65 -4.44 -6.82
CA GLN A 50 8.08 -5.63 -7.55
C GLN A 50 6.97 -6.68 -7.56
N LEU A 51 6.79 -7.33 -8.71
CA LEU A 51 5.96 -8.52 -8.89
C LEU A 51 6.85 -9.67 -9.36
N VAL A 52 6.79 -10.82 -8.70
CA VAL A 52 7.73 -11.93 -8.88
C VAL A 52 6.93 -13.22 -8.97
N ALA A 53 7.09 -13.95 -10.07
CA ALA A 53 6.42 -15.23 -10.30
C ALA A 53 6.81 -16.25 -9.21
N GLY A 54 5.83 -17.02 -8.73
CA GLY A 54 6.01 -17.97 -7.63
C GLY A 54 6.10 -17.33 -6.25
N ARG A 55 5.95 -16.01 -6.16
CA ARG A 55 5.83 -15.27 -4.90
C ARG A 55 4.55 -14.46 -4.83
N HIS A 56 4.29 -13.65 -5.84
CA HIS A 56 3.16 -12.73 -5.86
C HIS A 56 2.01 -13.24 -6.74
N PHE A 57 2.21 -14.33 -7.48
CA PHE A 57 1.21 -15.01 -8.28
C PHE A 57 1.72 -16.40 -8.64
N ASP A 58 0.80 -17.32 -8.92
CA ASP A 58 1.10 -18.70 -9.30
C ASP A 58 1.44 -18.82 -10.79
N ALA A 59 2.18 -19.86 -11.16
CA ALA A 59 2.72 -20.03 -12.50
C ALA A 59 1.65 -20.14 -13.61
N ASP A 60 0.44 -20.55 -13.27
CA ASP A 60 -0.71 -20.70 -14.17
C ASP A 60 -1.66 -19.48 -14.16
N THR A 61 -1.31 -18.41 -13.45
CA THR A 61 -2.09 -17.16 -13.43
C THR A 61 -2.24 -16.59 -14.83
N ASP A 62 -3.46 -16.14 -15.17
CA ASP A 62 -3.74 -15.47 -16.43
C ASP A 62 -2.84 -14.24 -16.63
N LEU A 63 -2.24 -14.12 -17.82
CA LEU A 63 -1.32 -13.05 -18.17
C LEU A 63 -1.93 -11.65 -18.01
N ASP A 64 -3.21 -11.47 -18.34
CA ASP A 64 -3.89 -10.18 -18.19
C ASP A 64 -4.06 -9.82 -16.70
N LEU A 65 -4.26 -10.81 -15.83
CA LEU A 65 -4.30 -10.62 -14.38
C LEU A 65 -2.92 -10.34 -13.78
N ILE A 66 -1.86 -10.98 -14.28
CA ILE A 66 -0.48 -10.64 -13.91
C ILE A 66 -0.19 -9.18 -14.27
N ALA A 67 -0.54 -8.78 -15.51
CA ALA A 67 -0.36 -7.41 -15.99
C ALA A 67 -1.17 -6.40 -15.16
N ARG A 68 -2.42 -6.73 -14.83
CA ARG A 68 -3.28 -5.92 -13.98
C ARG A 68 -2.63 -5.71 -12.61
N LYS A 69 -2.27 -6.79 -11.92
CA LYS A 69 -1.70 -6.75 -10.58
C LYS A 69 -0.39 -5.97 -10.56
N ALA A 70 0.49 -6.18 -11.56
CA ALA A 70 1.77 -5.48 -11.64
C ALA A 70 1.62 -3.94 -11.58
N VAL A 71 0.58 -3.39 -12.22
CA VAL A 71 0.32 -1.95 -12.22
C VAL A 71 -0.52 -1.53 -11.00
N ALA A 72 -1.54 -2.31 -10.63
CA ALA A 72 -2.50 -1.97 -9.58
C ALA A 72 -1.82 -1.74 -8.22
N ARG A 73 -0.78 -2.52 -7.91
CA ARG A 73 -0.03 -2.41 -6.65
C ARG A 73 0.53 -1.00 -6.42
N SER A 74 1.35 -0.51 -7.34
CA SER A 74 1.94 0.83 -7.18
C SER A 74 0.92 1.96 -7.33
N VAL A 75 -0.22 1.71 -7.98
CA VAL A 75 -1.34 2.66 -7.99
C VAL A 75 -2.03 2.71 -6.62
N SER A 76 -2.07 1.58 -5.89
CA SER A 76 -2.60 1.51 -4.52
C SER A 76 -1.80 2.38 -3.55
N ASP A 77 -0.47 2.39 -3.65
CA ASP A 77 0.39 3.28 -2.84
C ASP A 77 0.04 4.76 -3.04
N ILE A 78 -0.20 5.19 -4.28
CA ILE A 78 -0.62 6.57 -4.56
C ILE A 78 -1.99 6.85 -3.93
N ALA A 79 -2.91 5.88 -3.97
CA ALA A 79 -4.21 5.99 -3.33
C ALA A 79 -4.11 6.07 -1.79
N ALA A 80 -3.18 5.32 -1.18
CA ALA A 80 -2.88 5.33 0.25
C ALA A 80 -2.38 6.69 0.76
N MET A 81 -1.88 7.54 -0.14
CA MET A 81 -1.44 8.89 0.17
C MET A 81 -2.50 9.96 -0.16
N GLY A 82 -3.66 9.55 -0.68
CA GLY A 82 -4.73 10.44 -1.15
C GLY A 82 -4.42 11.11 -2.50
N GLY A 83 -3.47 10.54 -3.26
CA GLY A 83 -2.94 11.10 -4.48
C GLY A 83 -3.76 10.83 -5.74
N ILE A 84 -3.28 11.40 -6.84
CA ILE A 84 -3.75 11.17 -8.21
C ILE A 84 -2.60 10.50 -8.97
N PRO A 85 -2.73 9.22 -9.36
CA PRO A 85 -1.79 8.57 -10.27
C PRO A 85 -1.70 9.34 -11.59
N ALA A 86 -0.50 9.52 -12.13
CA ALA A 86 -0.29 10.36 -13.31
C ALA A 86 0.46 9.65 -14.45
N TRP A 87 1.48 8.86 -14.12
CA TRP A 87 2.29 8.14 -15.10
C TRP A 87 3.06 7.01 -14.42
N GLY A 88 3.49 6.01 -15.19
CA GLY A 88 4.31 4.92 -14.69
C GLY A 88 5.48 4.55 -15.59
N LEU A 89 6.46 3.86 -15.03
CA LEU A 89 7.52 3.17 -15.73
C LEU A 89 7.39 1.68 -15.42
N ALA A 90 7.56 0.81 -16.40
CA ALA A 90 7.53 -0.64 -16.18
C ALA A 90 8.83 -1.28 -16.66
N THR A 91 9.42 -2.11 -15.82
CA THR A 91 10.57 -2.93 -16.19
C THR A 91 10.23 -4.41 -16.07
N GLY A 92 10.91 -5.24 -16.87
CA GLY A 92 10.78 -6.69 -16.80
C GLY A 92 12.12 -7.39 -16.94
N ALA A 93 12.42 -8.29 -16.01
CA ALA A 93 13.40 -9.34 -16.22
C ALA A 93 12.65 -10.61 -16.61
N LEU A 94 12.73 -10.93 -17.91
CA LEU A 94 11.96 -12.00 -18.51
C LEU A 94 12.75 -13.32 -18.51
N PRO A 95 12.09 -14.48 -18.35
CA PRO A 95 12.72 -15.76 -18.60
C PRO A 95 13.33 -15.79 -20.01
N LYS A 96 14.46 -16.48 -20.19
CA LYS A 96 15.09 -16.56 -21.52
C LYS A 96 14.12 -17.16 -22.53
N GLY A 97 13.86 -16.42 -23.61
CA GLY A 97 12.94 -16.87 -24.67
C GLY A 97 11.45 -16.77 -24.30
N TYR A 98 11.08 -15.93 -23.33
CA TYR A 98 9.70 -15.72 -22.93
C TYR A 98 8.84 -15.22 -24.11
N ALA A 99 7.94 -16.08 -24.59
CA ALA A 99 7.19 -15.85 -25.83
C ALA A 99 6.07 -14.82 -25.70
N HIS A 100 5.66 -14.47 -24.48
CA HIS A 100 4.49 -13.64 -24.20
C HIS A 100 4.82 -12.20 -23.80
N GLY A 101 6.07 -11.75 -24.02
CA GLY A 101 6.52 -10.41 -23.65
C GLY A 101 5.63 -9.31 -24.21
N ASP A 102 5.40 -9.27 -25.52
CA ASP A 102 4.58 -8.23 -26.16
C ASP A 102 3.17 -8.17 -25.57
N ALA A 103 2.50 -9.32 -25.47
CA ALA A 103 1.15 -9.42 -24.92
C ALA A 103 1.07 -8.94 -23.47
N LEU A 104 2.09 -9.26 -22.66
CA LEU A 104 2.18 -8.84 -21.26
C LEU A 104 2.31 -7.32 -21.14
N PHE A 105 3.25 -6.70 -21.87
CA PHE A 105 3.45 -5.25 -21.80
C PHE A 105 2.30 -4.47 -22.44
N ASP A 106 1.67 -5.00 -23.49
CA ASP A 106 0.44 -4.43 -24.03
C ASP A 106 -0.69 -4.47 -22.99
N ALA A 107 -0.81 -5.56 -22.23
CA ALA A 107 -1.80 -5.67 -21.14
C ALA A 107 -1.52 -4.68 -20.01
N MET A 108 -0.27 -4.55 -19.59
CA MET A 108 0.12 -3.57 -18.59
C MET A 108 -0.19 -2.15 -19.06
N ALA A 109 0.13 -1.82 -20.32
CA ALA A 109 -0.16 -0.50 -20.88
C ALA A 109 -1.66 -0.19 -20.96
N ARG A 110 -2.53 -1.19 -21.21
CA ARG A 110 -3.98 -1.03 -21.16
C ARG A 110 -4.48 -0.79 -19.74
N TRP A 111 -4.06 -1.60 -18.78
CA TRP A 111 -4.45 -1.45 -17.38
C TRP A 111 -3.98 -0.13 -16.78
N ALA A 112 -2.76 0.29 -17.08
CA ALA A 112 -2.22 1.59 -16.71
C ALA A 112 -3.11 2.76 -17.17
N LYS A 113 -3.65 2.70 -18.41
CA LYS A 113 -4.59 3.70 -18.92
C LYS A 113 -5.94 3.69 -18.19
N GLN A 114 -6.42 2.52 -17.73
CA GLN A 114 -7.66 2.40 -16.96
C GLN A 114 -7.64 3.29 -15.70
N TRP A 115 -6.48 3.37 -15.04
CA TRP A 115 -6.28 4.22 -13.85
C TRP A 115 -5.72 5.61 -14.15
N SER A 116 -5.82 6.06 -15.42
CA SER A 116 -5.27 7.35 -15.87
C SER A 116 -3.77 7.52 -15.58
N CYS A 117 -3.03 6.42 -15.56
CA CYS A 117 -1.62 6.37 -15.19
C CYS A 117 -0.80 5.66 -16.27
N PRO A 118 -0.74 6.18 -17.52
CA PRO A 118 -0.10 5.49 -18.64
C PRO A 118 1.36 5.14 -18.34
N LEU A 119 1.80 3.98 -18.85
CA LEU A 119 3.22 3.62 -18.87
C LEU A 119 3.93 4.47 -19.93
N VAL A 120 4.85 5.34 -19.50
CA VAL A 120 5.54 6.32 -20.34
C VAL A 120 6.98 5.92 -20.67
N GLY A 121 7.46 4.82 -20.11
CA GLY A 121 8.81 4.31 -20.32
C GLY A 121 9.07 3.03 -19.54
N GLY A 122 10.29 2.53 -19.62
CA GLY A 122 10.65 1.25 -19.05
C GLY A 122 12.00 0.72 -19.49
N ASP A 123 12.29 -0.51 -19.06
CA ASP A 123 13.46 -1.27 -19.49
C ASP A 123 13.14 -2.77 -19.53
N ILE A 124 13.75 -3.51 -20.45
CA ILE A 124 13.55 -4.96 -20.58
C ILE A 124 14.89 -5.66 -20.55
N ALA A 125 15.01 -6.63 -19.65
CA ALA A 125 16.12 -7.56 -19.57
C ALA A 125 15.62 -9.00 -19.76
N SER A 126 16.54 -9.87 -20.14
CA SER A 126 16.30 -11.32 -20.16
C SER A 126 17.27 -12.01 -19.22
N HIS A 127 16.77 -12.97 -18.46
CA HIS A 127 17.60 -13.85 -17.66
C HIS A 127 18.49 -14.74 -18.53
N GLY A 128 19.54 -15.31 -17.93
CA GLY A 128 20.43 -16.24 -18.62
C GLY A 128 19.82 -17.62 -18.91
N SER A 129 18.73 -17.97 -18.22
CA SER A 129 18.01 -19.25 -18.31
C SER A 129 16.49 -19.03 -18.39
N SER A 130 15.78 -20.01 -18.97
CA SER A 130 14.32 -20.08 -19.01
C SER A 130 13.70 -20.44 -17.64
N ASP A 131 14.49 -21.00 -16.72
CA ASP A 131 14.01 -21.45 -15.41
C ASP A 131 13.97 -20.31 -14.36
N HIS A 132 14.46 -19.12 -14.72
CA HIS A 132 14.37 -17.95 -13.85
C HIS A 132 12.95 -17.37 -13.90
N PRO A 133 12.43 -16.87 -12.76
CA PRO A 133 11.07 -16.38 -12.69
C PRO A 133 10.89 -15.12 -13.55
N LEU A 134 9.66 -14.90 -14.01
CA LEU A 134 9.26 -13.58 -14.50
C LEU A 134 9.29 -12.58 -13.33
N MET A 135 10.05 -11.51 -13.49
CA MET A 135 10.07 -10.39 -12.55
C MET A 135 9.62 -9.12 -13.27
N LEU A 136 8.65 -8.44 -12.70
CA LEU A 136 8.18 -7.13 -13.15
C LEU A 136 8.45 -6.11 -12.03
N THR A 137 8.76 -4.89 -12.41
CA THR A 137 8.85 -3.77 -11.47
C THR A 137 8.13 -2.59 -12.09
N VAL A 138 7.18 -2.01 -11.36
CA VAL A 138 6.43 -0.84 -11.82
C VAL A 138 6.73 0.30 -10.86
N ALA A 139 7.19 1.42 -11.41
CA ALA A 139 7.29 2.68 -10.68
C ALA A 139 6.14 3.58 -11.11
N VAL A 140 5.47 4.22 -10.15
CA VAL A 140 4.37 5.14 -10.42
C VAL A 140 4.71 6.52 -9.84
N GLY A 141 4.47 7.54 -10.66
CA GLY A 141 4.47 8.93 -10.26
C GLY A 141 3.05 9.47 -10.18
N GLY A 142 2.78 10.25 -9.14
CA GLY A 142 1.49 10.92 -8.93
C GLY A 142 1.64 12.33 -8.39
N SER A 143 0.51 13.00 -8.21
CA SER A 143 0.42 14.33 -7.60
C SER A 143 -0.68 14.38 -6.54
N MET A 144 -0.79 15.50 -5.84
CA MET A 144 -1.91 15.73 -4.92
C MET A 144 -3.00 16.57 -5.58
N PRO A 145 -4.28 16.38 -5.22
CA PRO A 145 -5.31 17.36 -5.52
C PRO A 145 -4.93 18.76 -5.00
N ASN A 146 -5.32 19.79 -5.74
CA ASN A 146 -5.00 21.18 -5.38
C ASN A 146 -5.41 21.52 -3.94
N GLY A 147 -4.46 22.04 -3.16
CA GLY A 147 -4.68 22.44 -1.77
C GLY A 147 -4.80 21.29 -0.76
N VAL A 148 -4.58 20.04 -1.18
CA VAL A 148 -4.61 18.86 -0.31
C VAL A 148 -3.17 18.39 -0.06
N ALA A 149 -2.81 18.18 1.20
CA ALA A 149 -1.53 17.58 1.55
C ALA A 149 -1.60 16.05 1.44
N PRO A 150 -0.48 15.36 1.13
CA PRO A 150 -0.42 13.90 1.25
C PRO A 150 -0.79 13.45 2.65
N VAL A 151 -1.55 12.37 2.76
CA VAL A 151 -1.79 11.70 4.04
C VAL A 151 -0.66 10.69 4.21
N LEU A 152 0.12 10.84 5.28
CA LEU A 152 1.27 9.99 5.59
C LEU A 152 0.85 8.87 6.54
N ARG A 153 1.69 7.83 6.70
CA ARG A 153 1.58 6.90 7.85
C ARG A 153 1.78 7.61 9.19
N SER A 154 2.55 8.72 9.18
CA SER A 154 2.83 9.57 10.34
C SER A 154 1.83 10.73 10.43
N GLY A 155 0.86 10.60 11.32
CA GLY A 155 -0.10 11.67 11.56
C GLY A 155 -1.31 11.29 12.40
N ALA A 156 -1.52 10.00 12.66
CA ALA A 156 -2.53 9.52 13.58
C ALA A 156 -2.30 10.12 14.97
N ARG A 157 -3.40 10.40 15.67
CA ARG A 157 -3.40 11.06 16.97
C ARG A 157 -4.24 10.27 17.95
N PRO A 158 -3.93 10.32 19.25
CA PRO A 158 -4.82 9.80 20.28
C PRO A 158 -6.22 10.39 20.13
N GLY A 159 -7.23 9.52 20.07
CA GLY A 159 -8.63 9.88 19.81
C GLY A 159 -9.06 9.72 18.34
N ASP A 160 -8.13 9.56 17.40
CA ASP A 160 -8.50 9.19 16.03
C ASP A 160 -9.16 7.81 16.02
N THR A 161 -10.14 7.66 15.15
CA THR A 161 -10.85 6.41 14.90
C THR A 161 -10.26 5.77 13.63
N LEU A 162 -10.31 4.43 13.54
CA LEU A 162 -9.82 3.69 12.38
C LEU A 162 -10.96 3.08 11.56
N TRP A 163 -10.81 3.08 10.24
CA TRP A 163 -11.72 2.48 9.27
C TRP A 163 -10.96 1.71 8.19
N LEU A 164 -11.68 0.79 7.54
CA LEU A 164 -11.24 0.12 6.31
C LEU A 164 -12.10 0.55 5.12
N THR A 165 -11.58 0.38 3.91
CA THR A 165 -12.35 0.64 2.67
C THR A 165 -13.09 -0.59 2.14
N GLY A 166 -12.83 -1.76 2.72
CA GLY A 166 -13.45 -3.02 2.34
C GLY A 166 -13.14 -4.15 3.32
N PRO A 167 -13.76 -5.33 3.14
CA PRO A 167 -13.42 -6.52 3.90
C PRO A 167 -12.02 -7.03 3.56
N ILE A 168 -11.40 -7.76 4.49
CA ILE A 168 -10.03 -8.26 4.36
C ILE A 168 -9.94 -9.78 4.54
N GLY A 169 -8.81 -10.33 4.09
CA GLY A 169 -8.39 -11.70 4.33
C GLY A 169 -8.72 -12.70 3.23
N ASP A 170 -7.90 -13.75 3.20
CA ASP A 170 -7.88 -14.82 2.19
C ASP A 170 -7.69 -14.29 0.75
N SER A 171 -6.94 -13.19 0.58
CA SER A 171 -6.78 -12.51 -0.70
C SER A 171 -6.00 -13.35 -1.72
N PHE A 172 -4.89 -13.96 -1.31
CA PHE A 172 -4.05 -14.77 -2.19
C PHE A 172 -4.79 -16.02 -2.69
N HIS A 173 -5.22 -16.90 -1.78
CA HIS A 173 -5.83 -18.18 -2.16
C HIS A 173 -7.16 -18.03 -2.91
N SER A 174 -7.92 -16.95 -2.65
CA SER A 174 -9.17 -16.69 -3.37
C SER A 174 -8.98 -15.99 -4.72
N GLY A 175 -7.77 -15.52 -5.05
CA GLY A 175 -7.48 -14.76 -6.26
C GLY A 175 -7.92 -13.29 -6.21
N ARG A 176 -8.38 -12.77 -5.06
CA ARG A 176 -8.74 -11.35 -4.90
C ARG A 176 -7.54 -10.43 -5.12
N HIS A 177 -6.35 -10.87 -4.73
CA HIS A 177 -5.09 -10.16 -4.96
C HIS A 177 -4.79 -9.85 -6.45
N LEU A 178 -5.44 -10.55 -7.39
CA LEU A 178 -5.30 -10.34 -8.83
C LEU A 178 -6.30 -9.31 -9.38
N THR A 179 -7.41 -9.11 -8.67
CA THR A 179 -8.59 -8.40 -9.19
C THR A 179 -9.02 -7.21 -8.33
N PHE A 180 -8.33 -6.93 -7.21
CA PHE A 180 -8.58 -5.75 -6.38
C PHE A 180 -8.56 -4.46 -7.20
N GLU A 181 -9.26 -3.45 -6.70
CA GLU A 181 -9.35 -2.13 -7.33
C GLU A 181 -8.67 -1.10 -6.44
N PRO A 182 -7.59 -0.45 -6.90
CA PRO A 182 -6.90 0.59 -6.12
C PRO A 182 -7.87 1.66 -5.65
N ARG A 183 -7.80 2.00 -4.36
CA ARG A 183 -8.80 2.80 -3.66
C ARG A 183 -8.66 4.31 -3.88
N ILE A 184 -8.39 4.74 -5.11
CA ILE A 184 -8.03 6.11 -5.51
C ILE A 184 -9.08 7.13 -5.04
N ALA A 185 -10.35 6.91 -5.41
CA ALA A 185 -11.41 7.89 -5.15
C ALA A 185 -11.67 8.08 -3.64
N ILE A 186 -11.72 6.98 -2.88
CA ILE A 186 -11.96 7.03 -1.44
C ILE A 186 -10.75 7.55 -0.67
N GLY A 187 -9.52 7.22 -1.08
CA GLY A 187 -8.30 7.81 -0.53
C GLY A 187 -8.25 9.33 -0.71
N GLN A 188 -8.58 9.83 -1.91
CA GLN A 188 -8.69 11.28 -2.15
C GLN A 188 -9.79 11.95 -1.32
N ALA A 189 -10.93 11.28 -1.15
CA ALA A 189 -12.03 11.78 -0.33
C ALA A 189 -11.63 11.85 1.15
N ALA A 190 -10.97 10.82 1.66
CA ALA A 190 -10.43 10.77 3.02
C ALA A 190 -9.40 11.87 3.28
N ALA A 191 -8.46 12.08 2.36
CA ALA A 191 -7.48 13.17 2.45
C ALA A 191 -8.15 14.55 2.52
N ARG A 192 -9.15 14.81 1.67
CA ARG A 192 -9.93 16.07 1.70
C ARG A 192 -10.75 16.23 2.98
N ALA A 193 -11.25 15.12 3.54
CA ALA A 193 -12.07 15.12 4.74
C ALA A 193 -11.25 15.17 6.04
N GLY A 194 -9.92 15.19 5.96
CA GLY A 194 -9.03 15.34 7.11
C GLY A 194 -8.63 14.02 7.76
N ALA A 195 -8.49 12.95 6.98
CA ALA A 195 -7.74 11.77 7.42
C ALA A 195 -6.35 12.20 7.94
N THR A 196 -5.95 11.62 9.07
CA THR A 196 -4.74 11.99 9.80
C THR A 196 -3.59 11.05 9.50
N ALA A 197 -3.88 9.77 9.27
CA ALA A 197 -2.95 8.81 8.69
C ALA A 197 -3.66 7.81 7.78
N MET A 198 -2.93 7.24 6.83
CA MET A 198 -3.45 6.28 5.87
C MET A 198 -2.32 5.38 5.38
N ILE A 199 -2.65 4.12 5.06
CA ILE A 199 -1.77 3.10 4.49
C ILE A 199 -2.64 2.12 3.68
N ASP A 200 -2.11 1.48 2.65
CA ASP A 200 -2.79 0.33 2.06
C ASP A 200 -2.45 -0.97 2.80
N LEU A 201 -3.29 -1.99 2.63
CA LEU A 201 -3.15 -3.30 3.28
C LEU A 201 -2.51 -4.29 2.32
N SER A 202 -1.19 -4.21 2.20
CA SER A 202 -0.38 -5.07 1.34
C SER A 202 0.25 -6.24 2.10
N ASP A 203 0.63 -6.04 3.37
CA ASP A 203 1.23 -7.09 4.22
C ASP A 203 0.28 -7.59 5.31
N GLY A 204 -0.85 -6.91 5.47
CA GLY A 204 -1.96 -7.32 6.34
C GLY A 204 -2.21 -6.35 7.47
N LEU A 205 -3.47 -6.32 7.94
CA LEU A 205 -3.93 -5.33 8.91
C LEU A 205 -3.05 -5.25 10.16
N GLY A 206 -2.51 -6.38 10.63
CA GLY A 206 -1.64 -6.38 11.82
C GLY A 206 -0.35 -5.56 11.62
N ARG A 207 0.48 -5.95 10.65
CA ARG A 207 1.73 -5.24 10.33
C ARG A 207 1.50 -3.81 9.85
N ASP A 208 0.50 -3.59 9.00
CA ASP A 208 0.24 -2.27 8.43
C ASP A 208 -0.31 -1.28 9.47
N SER A 209 -1.11 -1.75 10.43
CA SER A 209 -1.50 -0.93 11.58
C SER A 209 -0.33 -0.64 12.52
N ASP A 210 0.61 -1.58 12.71
CA ASP A 210 1.83 -1.35 13.49
C ASP A 210 2.73 -0.29 12.84
N ARG A 211 2.81 -0.26 11.49
CA ARG A 211 3.50 0.79 10.74
C ARG A 211 2.90 2.18 11.00
N ILE A 212 1.57 2.33 10.94
CA ILE A 212 0.90 3.59 11.32
C ILE A 212 1.20 3.95 12.77
N ALA A 213 1.05 2.99 13.70
CA ALA A 213 1.25 3.23 15.12
C ALA A 213 2.66 3.76 15.42
N ARG A 214 3.68 3.11 14.88
CA ARG A 214 5.09 3.51 15.05
C ARG A 214 5.42 4.83 14.37
N ALA A 215 4.98 5.02 13.12
CA ALA A 215 5.22 6.26 12.38
C ALA A 215 4.56 7.47 13.05
N SER A 216 3.40 7.26 13.69
CA SER A 216 2.65 8.30 14.38
C SER A 216 3.01 8.47 15.87
N GLY A 217 3.78 7.54 16.45
CA GLY A 217 4.11 7.56 17.87
C GLY A 217 2.92 7.26 18.79
N VAL A 218 1.94 6.48 18.33
CA VAL A 218 0.71 6.14 19.06
C VAL A 218 0.57 4.64 19.28
N CYS A 219 -0.39 4.24 20.12
CA CYS A 219 -0.90 2.86 20.11
C CYS A 219 -2.16 2.78 19.25
N VAL A 220 -2.26 1.76 18.40
CA VAL A 220 -3.50 1.45 17.67
C VAL A 220 -4.17 0.26 18.34
N GLU A 221 -5.44 0.41 18.71
CA GLU A 221 -6.27 -0.66 19.29
C GLU A 221 -7.42 -0.98 18.34
N ILE A 222 -7.44 -2.20 17.79
CA ILE A 222 -8.44 -2.69 16.83
C ILE A 222 -9.30 -3.74 17.52
N ASP A 223 -10.62 -3.60 17.48
CA ASP A 223 -11.56 -4.58 18.02
C ASP A 223 -11.80 -5.70 16.99
N ALA A 224 -11.34 -6.91 17.32
CA ALA A 224 -11.46 -8.08 16.45
C ALA A 224 -12.89 -8.36 15.99
N ALA A 225 -13.89 -8.07 16.82
CA ALA A 225 -15.31 -8.33 16.51
C ALA A 225 -15.87 -7.37 15.44
N THR A 226 -15.17 -6.26 15.18
CA THR A 226 -15.61 -5.22 14.24
C THR A 226 -14.89 -5.27 12.89
N ILE A 227 -13.87 -6.11 12.76
CA ILE A 227 -13.09 -6.24 11.53
C ILE A 227 -13.98 -6.84 10.43
N PRO A 228 -14.20 -6.14 9.31
CA PRO A 228 -14.93 -6.70 8.18
C PRO A 228 -14.06 -7.77 7.51
N LEU A 229 -14.48 -9.03 7.59
CA LEU A 229 -13.81 -10.15 6.95
C LEU A 229 -14.52 -10.57 5.67
N HIS A 230 -13.76 -11.05 4.68
CA HIS A 230 -14.36 -11.69 3.52
C HIS A 230 -15.12 -12.98 3.92
N PRO A 231 -16.20 -13.34 3.20
CA PRO A 231 -16.86 -14.62 3.41
C PRO A 231 -15.89 -15.78 3.25
N GLY A 232 -15.85 -16.69 4.23
CA GLY A 232 -14.97 -17.87 4.23
C GLY A 232 -13.69 -17.71 5.03
N VAL A 233 -13.32 -16.49 5.45
CA VAL A 233 -12.20 -16.29 6.38
C VAL A 233 -12.56 -16.88 7.74
N SER A 234 -11.70 -17.73 8.28
CA SER A 234 -12.02 -18.58 9.44
C SER A 234 -12.20 -17.81 10.74
N ASP A 235 -11.33 -16.82 10.99
CA ASP A 235 -11.33 -16.00 12.19
C ASP A 235 -10.58 -14.68 11.95
N TRP A 236 -10.58 -13.81 12.95
CA TRP A 236 -9.87 -12.54 12.86
C TRP A 236 -8.36 -12.73 12.69
N ARG A 237 -7.76 -13.82 13.21
CA ARG A 237 -6.31 -14.06 13.09
C ARG A 237 -5.93 -14.31 11.64
N ALA A 238 -6.72 -15.13 10.95
CA ALA A 238 -6.57 -15.35 9.51
C ALA A 238 -6.76 -14.04 8.74
N GLY A 239 -7.76 -13.22 9.10
CA GLY A 239 -8.00 -11.93 8.45
C GLY A 239 -6.86 -10.92 8.62
N VAL A 240 -6.38 -10.70 9.84
CA VAL A 240 -5.37 -9.66 10.11
C VAL A 240 -3.95 -10.05 9.71
N SER A 241 -3.69 -11.34 9.55
CA SER A 241 -2.37 -11.88 9.20
C SER A 241 -2.21 -12.16 7.70
N ASP A 242 -3.30 -12.06 6.94
CA ASP A 242 -3.26 -12.19 5.49
C ASP A 242 -2.93 -10.83 4.86
N GLY A 243 -2.29 -10.86 3.69
CA GLY A 243 -1.89 -9.66 2.95
C GLY A 243 -2.51 -9.61 1.57
N GLU A 244 -2.06 -8.64 0.78
CA GLU A 244 -2.50 -8.40 -0.60
C GLU A 244 -3.99 -8.10 -0.77
N ASP A 245 -4.63 -7.49 0.25
CA ASP A 245 -6.02 -7.00 0.17
C ASP A 245 -6.10 -5.68 -0.62
N TYR A 246 -5.10 -4.79 -0.46
CA TYR A 246 -5.03 -3.45 -1.06
C TYR A 246 -6.25 -2.56 -0.76
N GLU A 247 -6.93 -2.85 0.36
CA GLU A 247 -7.80 -1.90 1.03
C GLU A 247 -6.97 -0.82 1.73
N LEU A 248 -7.58 0.32 2.06
CA LEU A 248 -6.91 1.34 2.89
C LEU A 248 -7.31 1.17 4.34
N LEU A 249 -6.32 1.24 5.23
CA LEU A 249 -6.52 1.54 6.65
C LEU A 249 -6.38 3.04 6.86
N ILE A 250 -7.42 3.65 7.40
CA ILE A 250 -7.54 5.11 7.51
C ILE A 250 -7.75 5.48 8.98
N ALA A 251 -6.91 6.36 9.51
CA ALA A 251 -7.10 7.02 10.79
C ALA A 251 -7.61 8.45 10.59
N GLY A 252 -8.49 8.92 11.49
CA GLY A 252 -8.97 10.29 11.44
C GLY A 252 -10.04 10.64 12.48
N PRO A 253 -10.57 11.87 12.42
CA PRO A 253 -11.60 12.34 13.35
C PRO A 253 -12.86 11.49 13.27
N ALA A 254 -13.53 11.23 14.40
CA ALA A 254 -14.64 10.27 14.52
C ALA A 254 -15.82 10.47 13.53
N ASP A 255 -15.99 11.67 12.97
CA ASP A 255 -17.01 12.01 11.97
C ASP A 255 -16.52 11.85 10.51
N LEU A 256 -15.35 11.23 10.27
CA LEU A 256 -14.80 11.00 8.93
C LEU A 256 -15.76 10.16 8.06
N ASN A 257 -16.34 9.09 8.61
CA ASN A 257 -17.31 8.23 7.92
C ASN A 257 -18.61 8.92 7.52
N ALA A 258 -19.00 10.01 8.20
CA ALA A 258 -20.13 10.84 7.81
C ALA A 258 -19.82 11.71 6.57
N ARG A 259 -18.53 11.98 6.30
CA ARG A 259 -18.04 12.81 5.19
C ARG A 259 -17.51 12.00 4.01
N VAL A 260 -17.16 10.73 4.24
CA VAL A 260 -16.58 9.84 3.24
C VAL A 260 -17.43 8.58 3.16
N SER A 261 -18.16 8.43 2.06
CA SER A 261 -18.96 7.23 1.80
C SER A 261 -18.08 6.02 1.49
N GLY A 262 -18.50 4.84 1.94
CA GLY A 262 -17.83 3.57 1.66
C GLY A 262 -16.84 3.10 2.73
N LEU A 263 -16.61 3.88 3.79
CA LEU A 263 -15.82 3.42 4.94
C LEU A 263 -16.57 2.35 5.73
N LEU A 264 -15.88 1.26 6.06
CA LEU A 264 -16.32 0.21 6.95
C LEU A 264 -15.71 0.40 8.34
N GLY A 265 -16.51 0.18 9.37
CA GLY A 265 -16.12 0.40 10.77
C GLY A 265 -17.00 1.42 11.48
N PRO A 266 -16.53 2.01 12.59
CA PRO A 266 -15.14 1.99 13.05
C PRO A 266 -14.64 0.61 13.48
N ILE A 267 -13.36 0.33 13.21
CA ILE A 267 -12.72 -0.93 13.62
C ILE A 267 -11.83 -0.80 14.84
N GLY A 268 -11.54 0.43 15.26
CA GLY A 268 -10.56 0.71 16.31
C GLY A 268 -10.34 2.19 16.54
N ARG A 269 -9.35 2.49 17.38
CA ARG A 269 -8.91 3.86 17.70
C ARG A 269 -7.39 3.93 17.90
N ALA A 270 -6.82 5.10 17.65
CA ALA A 270 -5.50 5.45 18.12
C ALA A 270 -5.60 6.00 19.56
N VAL A 271 -4.67 5.61 20.42
CA VAL A 271 -4.61 5.99 21.84
C VAL A 271 -3.18 6.39 22.22
N GLU A 272 -3.05 7.08 23.34
CA GLU A 272 -1.74 7.38 23.92
C GLU A 272 -0.97 6.08 24.20
N PRO A 273 0.31 5.97 23.83
CA PRO A 273 1.12 4.81 24.15
C PRO A 273 1.38 4.75 25.65
N SER A 274 1.20 3.58 26.27
CA SER A 274 1.53 3.38 27.69
C SER A 274 3.04 3.30 27.94
N ASP A 275 3.75 2.62 27.03
CA ASP A 275 5.20 2.41 27.10
C ASP A 275 5.88 2.74 25.76
N SER A 276 5.44 2.07 24.69
CA SER A 276 5.94 2.27 23.34
C SER A 276 4.81 2.23 22.31
N PRO A 277 5.00 2.85 21.12
CA PRO A 277 4.07 2.73 20.01
C PRO A 277 3.94 1.28 19.53
N GLY A 278 2.75 0.92 19.07
CA GLY A 278 2.48 -0.38 18.45
C GLY A 278 1.00 -0.64 18.22
N ALA A 279 0.70 -1.70 17.47
CA ALA A 279 -0.67 -2.11 17.18
C ALA A 279 -1.11 -3.34 17.99
N TRP A 280 -2.38 -3.32 18.41
CA TRP A 280 -2.97 -4.34 19.25
C TRP A 280 -4.34 -4.75 18.71
N ILE A 281 -4.56 -6.05 18.57
CA ILE A 281 -5.90 -6.61 18.34
C ILE A 281 -6.53 -6.96 19.68
N ILE A 282 -7.74 -6.44 19.93
CA ILE A 282 -8.53 -6.70 21.12
C ILE A 282 -9.53 -7.81 20.80
N ALA A 283 -9.37 -8.96 21.43
CA ALA A 283 -10.27 -10.10 21.28
C ALA A 283 -10.51 -10.75 22.64
N ASP A 284 -11.77 -11.08 22.97
CA ASP A 284 -12.14 -11.75 24.22
C ASP A 284 -11.60 -11.06 25.50
N GLY A 285 -11.50 -9.72 25.46
CA GLY A 285 -10.96 -8.91 26.56
C GLY A 285 -9.43 -8.96 26.70
N GLN A 286 -8.72 -9.58 25.77
CA GLN A 286 -7.26 -9.68 25.74
C GLN A 286 -6.66 -8.79 24.64
N ARG A 287 -5.44 -8.30 24.89
CA ARG A 287 -4.62 -7.58 23.90
C ARG A 287 -3.65 -8.56 23.25
N HIS A 288 -3.68 -8.63 21.93
CA HIS A 288 -2.75 -9.41 21.13
C HIS A 288 -1.85 -8.46 20.33
N ASP A 289 -0.54 -8.64 20.44
CA ASP A 289 0.44 -7.85 19.66
C ASP A 289 0.28 -8.16 18.17
N ALA A 290 0.00 -7.12 17.38
CA ALA A 290 -0.26 -7.25 15.96
C ALA A 290 1.01 -7.12 15.10
N SER A 291 2.15 -6.72 15.68
CA SER A 291 3.37 -6.37 14.94
C SER A 291 3.98 -7.52 14.12
N ALA A 292 3.68 -8.77 14.49
CA ALA A 292 4.10 -9.96 13.77
C ALA A 292 2.97 -10.63 12.95
N MET A 293 1.76 -10.07 12.95
CA MET A 293 0.61 -10.59 12.23
C MET A 293 0.57 -9.98 10.82
N GLY A 294 1.06 -10.73 9.84
CA GLY A 294 1.15 -10.30 8.46
C GLY A 294 2.37 -10.87 7.74
N TRP A 295 2.52 -10.54 6.47
CA TRP A 295 3.58 -10.99 5.59
C TRP A 295 4.94 -10.28 5.86
N ASP A 296 6.06 -11.01 5.70
CA ASP A 296 7.45 -10.49 5.76
C ASP A 296 8.29 -11.29 4.77
N HIS A 297 9.13 -10.63 3.96
CA HIS A 297 9.99 -11.35 3.00
C HIS A 297 11.20 -12.04 3.62
#